data_AF-A0A0V1HZ18-F1
#
_entry.id   AF-A0A0V1HZ18-F1
#
_cell.length_a   1.000
_cell.length_b   1.000
_cell.length_c   1.000
_cell.angle_alpha   90.00
_cell.angle_beta   90.00
_cell.angle_gamma   90.00
#
_symmetry.space_group_name_H-M   'P 1'
#
loop_
_entity.id
_entity.type
_entity.pdbx_description
1 polymer ?
#
loop_
_entity_poly.entity_id
_entity_poly.type
_entity_poly.pdbx_seq_one_letter_code
_entity_poly.pdbx_strand_id
1 'polypeptide(L)'
;MNRLLENLSSPVSQKELQNAERKFMSNYEKDSSWRNAAFEYACCLLRSGAADVRNGIRLFEDLLEANDNDDVDEVTNDQCIFCMAFGYYRIEEYATSLRIIKGLLEVKPHCKATLDLQRRVNYEITLRRIKSALWVAGGISIGMLSVIRYLRP
;
A
#
# COMPACT_ATOMS: atom_id res chain seq x y z
N MET A 1 9.87 -0.06 -13.69
CA MET A 1 8.79 0.56 -12.89
C MET A 1 7.42 0.54 -13.58
N ASN A 2 7.24 1.08 -14.80
CA ASN A 2 5.93 1.07 -15.48
C ASN A 2 5.33 -0.35 -15.68
N ARG A 3 6.13 -1.35 -16.06
CA ARG A 3 5.69 -2.76 -16.14
C ARG A 3 5.28 -3.36 -14.79
N LEU A 4 5.87 -2.91 -13.68
CA LEU A 4 5.54 -3.42 -12.34
C LEU A 4 4.17 -2.89 -11.90
N LEU A 5 3.89 -1.61 -12.17
CA LEU A 5 2.58 -1.02 -11.91
C LEU A 5 1.45 -1.68 -12.71
N GLU A 6 1.72 -2.00 -13.98
CA GLU A 6 0.77 -2.71 -14.83
C GLU A 6 0.46 -4.11 -14.28
N ASN A 7 1.50 -4.80 -13.76
CA ASN A 7 1.37 -6.13 -13.16
C ASN A 7 0.78 -6.11 -11.73
N LEU A 8 0.88 -4.99 -11.00
CA LEU A 8 0.25 -4.78 -9.69
C LEU A 8 -1.26 -4.50 -9.78
N SER A 9 -1.73 -4.04 -10.94
CA SER A 9 -3.15 -3.78 -11.18
C SER A 9 -3.94 -5.02 -11.62
N SER A 10 -3.27 -6.11 -12.04
CA SER A 10 -3.93 -7.35 -12.41
C SER A 10 -4.18 -8.24 -11.19
N PRO A 11 -5.38 -8.84 -11.05
CA PRO A 11 -5.63 -9.81 -9.99
C PRO A 11 -4.77 -11.06 -10.22
N VAL A 12 -4.17 -11.56 -9.14
CA VAL A 12 -3.37 -12.79 -9.17
C VAL A 12 -4.28 -14.00 -9.16
N SER A 13 -4.01 -14.97 -10.04
CA SER A 13 -4.65 -16.26 -9.95
C SER A 13 -4.08 -17.05 -8.76
N GLN A 14 -4.92 -17.77 -8.02
CA GLN A 14 -4.49 -18.63 -6.92
C GLN A 14 -3.38 -19.62 -7.33
N LYS A 15 -3.40 -20.04 -8.59
CA LYS A 15 -2.39 -20.94 -9.18
C LYS A 15 -1.02 -20.27 -9.33
N GLU A 16 -0.99 -18.97 -9.62
CA GLU A 16 0.25 -18.20 -9.72
C GLU A 16 0.85 -17.94 -8.34
N LEU A 17 0.00 -17.66 -7.33
CA LEU A 17 0.44 -17.50 -5.94
C LEU A 17 1.11 -18.77 -5.42
N GLN A 18 0.46 -19.93 -5.58
CA GLN A 18 1.03 -21.22 -5.17
C GLN A 18 2.32 -21.59 -5.91
N ASN A 19 2.43 -21.21 -7.19
CA ASN A 19 3.64 -21.45 -7.97
C ASN A 19 4.79 -20.56 -7.50
N ALA A 20 4.51 -19.29 -7.17
CA ALA A 20 5.51 -18.38 -6.60
C ALA A 20 5.96 -18.83 -5.20
N GLU A 21 5.04 -19.30 -4.36
CA GLU A 21 5.34 -19.87 -3.04
C GLU A 21 6.27 -21.09 -3.15
N ARG A 22 5.94 -22.03 -4.05
CA ARG A 22 6.76 -23.22 -4.28
C ARG A 22 8.16 -22.88 -4.78
N LYS A 23 8.27 -21.89 -5.68
CA LYS A 23 9.57 -21.39 -6.16
C LYS A 23 10.36 -20.74 -5.03
N PHE A 24 9.70 -19.95 -4.18
CA PHE A 24 10.34 -19.33 -3.02
C PHE A 24 10.89 -20.38 -2.06
N MET A 25 10.08 -21.37 -1.66
CA MET A 25 10.56 -22.47 -0.79
C MET A 25 11.72 -23.25 -1.41
N SER A 26 11.61 -23.60 -2.71
CA SER A 26 12.67 -24.35 -3.39
C SER A 26 13.98 -23.56 -3.56
N ASN A 27 13.88 -22.24 -3.72
CA ASN A 27 15.05 -21.37 -3.84
C ASN A 27 15.64 -20.99 -2.48
N TYR A 28 14.83 -20.98 -1.42
CA TYR A 28 15.29 -20.81 -0.04
C TYR A 28 16.19 -21.97 0.38
N GLU A 29 15.83 -23.21 0.02
CA GLU A 29 16.66 -24.40 0.27
C GLU A 29 17.98 -24.43 -0.52
N LYS A 30 18.08 -23.67 -1.62
CA LYS A 30 19.21 -23.73 -2.56
C LYS A 30 20.16 -22.52 -2.49
N ASP A 31 19.87 -21.53 -1.65
CA ASP A 31 20.61 -20.27 -1.39
C ASP A 31 20.92 -19.37 -2.62
N SER A 32 20.74 -19.87 -3.85
CA SER A 32 21.28 -19.27 -5.08
C SER A 32 20.42 -18.17 -5.71
N SER A 33 19.22 -17.86 -5.22
CA SER A 33 18.43 -16.71 -5.72
C SER A 33 17.18 -16.44 -4.86
N TRP A 34 17.28 -16.65 -3.54
CA TRP A 34 16.12 -16.57 -2.66
C TRP A 34 15.50 -15.15 -2.64
N ARG A 35 16.32 -14.10 -2.77
CA ARG A 35 15.87 -12.69 -2.77
C ARG A 35 14.93 -12.35 -3.92
N ASN A 36 15.26 -12.74 -5.15
CA ASN A 36 14.40 -12.49 -6.32
C ASN A 36 13.08 -13.27 -6.23
N ALA A 37 13.16 -14.52 -5.75
CA ALA A 37 11.98 -15.34 -5.54
C ALA A 37 11.08 -14.79 -4.43
N ALA A 38 11.67 -14.27 -3.35
CA ALA A 38 10.96 -13.60 -2.26
C ALA A 38 10.26 -12.33 -2.74
N PHE A 39 10.94 -11.52 -3.56
CA PHE A 39 10.37 -10.31 -4.14
C PHE A 39 9.15 -10.63 -5.03
N GLU A 40 9.27 -11.63 -5.92
CA GLU A 40 8.16 -12.06 -6.78
C GLU A 40 6.98 -12.59 -5.96
N TYR A 41 7.25 -13.39 -4.92
CA TYR A 41 6.24 -13.90 -4.02
C TYR A 41 5.55 -12.78 -3.22
N ALA A 42 6.31 -11.82 -2.67
CA ALA A 42 5.77 -10.65 -1.98
C ALA A 42 4.86 -9.82 -2.89
N CYS A 43 5.23 -9.62 -4.16
CA CYS A 43 4.39 -8.96 -5.15
C CYS A 43 3.08 -9.72 -5.44
N CYS A 44 3.09 -11.05 -5.39
CA CYS A 44 1.87 -11.86 -5.48
C CYS A 44 0.98 -11.68 -4.24
N LEU A 45 1.57 -11.65 -3.04
CA LEU A 45 0.84 -11.42 -1.78
C LEU A 45 0.15 -10.05 -1.74
N LEU A 46 0.80 -9.00 -2.23
CA LEU A 46 0.21 -7.65 -2.36
C LEU A 46 -1.06 -7.62 -3.22
N ARG A 47 -1.20 -8.59 -4.16
CA ARG A 47 -2.32 -8.68 -5.10
C ARG A 47 -3.43 -9.64 -4.62
N SER A 48 -3.16 -10.43 -3.58
CA SER A 48 -4.11 -11.37 -2.95
C SER A 48 -5.04 -10.64 -1.95
N GLY A 49 -5.38 -11.28 -0.83
CA GLY A 49 -6.24 -10.74 0.23
C GLY A 49 -5.53 -9.79 1.21
N ALA A 50 -6.30 -9.01 1.97
CA ALA A 50 -5.75 -8.01 2.90
C ALA A 50 -4.82 -8.59 4.00
N ALA A 51 -5.08 -9.84 4.42
CA ALA A 51 -4.19 -10.55 5.37
C ALA A 51 -2.84 -10.86 4.73
N ASP A 52 -2.84 -11.31 3.47
CA ASP A 52 -1.64 -11.64 2.70
C ASP A 52 -0.81 -10.39 2.41
N VAL A 53 -1.44 -9.24 2.18
CA VAL A 53 -0.75 -7.96 1.96
C VAL A 53 0.17 -7.62 3.13
N ARG A 54 -0.25 -7.85 4.38
CA ARG A 54 0.60 -7.58 5.56
C ARG A 54 1.83 -8.49 5.60
N ASN A 55 1.67 -9.76 5.22
CA ASN A 55 2.80 -10.69 5.12
C ASN A 55 3.75 -10.26 3.99
N GLY A 56 3.21 -9.81 2.86
CA GLY A 56 4.01 -9.25 1.77
C GLY A 56 4.82 -8.02 2.19
N ILE A 57 4.24 -7.10 2.96
CA ILE A 57 4.94 -5.91 3.48
C ILE A 57 6.11 -6.34 4.38
N ARG A 58 5.90 -7.25 5.33
CA ARG A 58 6.97 -7.76 6.20
C ARG A 58 8.09 -8.40 5.40
N LEU A 59 7.75 -9.19 4.38
CA LEU A 59 8.75 -9.81 3.52
C LEU A 59 9.59 -8.76 2.76
N PHE A 60 9.03 -7.61 2.39
CA PHE A 60 9.81 -6.50 1.83
C PHE A 60 10.69 -5.80 2.87
N GLU A 61 10.25 -5.68 4.13
CA GLU A 61 11.07 -5.14 5.23
C GLU A 61 12.29 -6.05 5.47
N ASP A 62 12.08 -7.36 5.56
CA ASP A 62 13.15 -8.36 5.71
C ASP A 62 14.13 -8.32 4.52
N LEU A 63 13.62 -8.13 3.30
CA LEU A 63 14.46 -8.02 2.10
C LEU A 63 15.30 -6.74 2.08
N LEU A 64 14.80 -5.63 2.64
CA LEU A 64 15.57 -4.39 2.76
C LEU A 64 16.66 -4.51 3.83
N GLU A 65 16.34 -5.08 4.99
CA GLU A 65 17.31 -5.29 6.08
C GLU A 65 18.43 -6.26 5.66
N ALA A 66 18.08 -7.31 4.91
CA ALA A 66 19.07 -8.25 4.37
C ALA A 66 20.03 -7.63 3.34
N ASN A 67 19.66 -6.49 2.74
CA ASN A 67 20.41 -5.85 1.66
C ASN A 67 21.50 -4.86 2.16
N ASP A 68 21.55 -4.56 3.46
CA ASP A 68 22.56 -3.67 4.06
C ASP A 68 24.00 -4.29 4.09
N ASN A 69 24.17 -5.53 3.60
CA ASN A 69 25.44 -6.28 3.66
C ASN A 69 26.18 -6.37 2.30
N ASP A 70 26.49 -5.22 1.67
CA ASP A 70 27.49 -5.05 0.58
C ASP A 70 27.15 -5.43 -0.88
N ASP A 71 25.98 -5.98 -1.22
CA ASP A 71 25.65 -6.27 -2.64
C ASP A 71 24.69 -5.22 -3.25
N VAL A 72 25.29 -4.30 -4.00
CA VAL A 72 24.67 -3.16 -4.68
C VAL A 72 23.67 -3.61 -5.75
N ASP A 73 22.41 -3.80 -5.36
CA ASP A 73 21.27 -3.70 -6.27
C ASP A 73 20.36 -2.53 -5.82
N GLU A 74 20.87 -1.31 -5.99
CA GLU A 74 20.19 -0.03 -5.70
C GLU A 74 18.82 0.08 -6.40
N VAL A 75 18.66 -0.64 -7.52
CA VAL A 75 17.43 -0.73 -8.31
C VAL A 75 16.34 -1.58 -7.63
N THR A 76 16.70 -2.47 -6.70
CA THR A 76 15.78 -3.37 -5.98
C THR A 76 15.19 -2.70 -4.74
N ASN A 77 15.96 -1.86 -4.02
CA ASN A 77 15.48 -1.16 -2.82
C ASN A 77 14.34 -0.19 -3.15
N ASP A 78 14.47 0.61 -4.20
CA ASP A 78 13.41 1.53 -4.63
C ASP A 78 12.14 0.79 -5.07
N GLN A 79 12.29 -0.39 -5.67
CA GLN A 79 11.17 -1.22 -6.08
C GLN A 79 10.47 -1.83 -4.88
N CYS A 80 11.22 -2.34 -3.89
CA CYS A 80 10.68 -2.81 -2.61
C CYS A 80 9.92 -1.69 -1.88
N ILE A 81 10.52 -0.49 -1.78
CA ILE A 81 9.90 0.68 -1.15
C ILE A 81 8.61 1.08 -1.87
N PHE A 82 8.63 1.08 -3.19
CA PHE A 82 7.43 1.35 -3.98
C PHE A 82 6.32 0.29 -3.77
N CYS A 83 6.69 -0.99 -3.76
CA CYS A 83 5.78 -2.09 -3.48
C CYS A 83 5.19 -2.04 -2.06
N MET A 84 5.99 -1.67 -1.06
CA MET A 84 5.50 -1.43 0.30
C MET A 84 4.49 -0.28 0.34
N ALA A 85 4.77 0.85 -0.31
CA ALA A 85 3.83 1.97 -0.39
C ALA A 85 2.49 1.54 -1.01
N PHE A 86 2.52 0.69 -2.04
CA PHE A 86 1.33 0.09 -2.64
C PHE A 86 0.61 -0.87 -1.68
N GLY A 87 1.35 -1.68 -0.92
CA GLY A 87 0.80 -2.54 0.12
C GLY A 87 0.06 -1.76 1.21
N TYR A 88 0.65 -0.68 1.73
CA TYR A 88 0.00 0.20 2.70
C TYR A 88 -1.25 0.88 2.10
N TYR A 89 -1.23 1.27 0.83
CA TYR A 89 -2.41 1.77 0.13
C TYR A 89 -3.54 0.72 0.07
N ARG A 90 -3.19 -0.56 -0.16
CA ARG A 90 -4.12 -1.69 -0.26
C ARG A 90 -4.80 -2.06 1.06
N ILE A 91 -4.15 -1.85 2.19
CA ILE A 91 -4.74 -2.05 3.53
C ILE A 91 -5.38 -0.77 4.10
N GLU A 92 -5.56 0.26 3.26
CA GLU A 92 -6.15 1.55 3.63
C GLU A 92 -5.34 2.38 4.64
N GLU A 93 -4.07 2.03 4.87
CA GLU A 93 -3.12 2.77 5.70
C GLU A 93 -2.47 3.92 4.89
N TYR A 94 -3.32 4.83 4.41
CA TYR A 94 -2.93 5.87 3.46
C TYR A 94 -1.89 6.85 4.01
N ALA A 95 -1.89 7.11 5.32
CA ALA A 95 -0.92 8.01 5.96
C ALA A 95 0.51 7.48 5.84
N THR A 96 0.69 6.18 6.12
CA THR A 96 1.98 5.49 6.00
C THR A 96 2.40 5.39 4.54
N SER A 97 1.46 5.03 3.64
CA SER A 97 1.70 4.98 2.20
C SER A 97 2.21 6.32 1.66
N LEU A 98 1.57 7.45 2.02
CA LEU A 98 2.01 8.79 1.60
C LEU A 98 3.39 9.17 2.12
N ARG A 99 3.72 8.79 3.37
CA ARG A 99 5.03 9.09 3.95
C ARG A 99 6.14 8.41 3.14
N ILE A 100 5.95 7.13 2.80
CA ILE A 100 6.89 6.36 2.00
C ILE A 100 7.01 6.94 0.58
N ILE A 101 5.87 7.28 -0.04
CA ILE A 101 5.85 7.90 -1.38
C ILE A 101 6.61 9.22 -1.41
N LYS A 102 6.45 10.07 -0.38
CA LYS A 102 7.19 11.34 -0.29
C LYS A 102 8.69 11.12 -0.19
N GLY A 103 9.14 10.19 0.67
CA GLY A 103 10.57 9.84 0.75
C GLY A 103 11.11 9.33 -0.58
N LEU A 104 10.35 8.49 -1.29
CA LEU A 104 10.75 8.01 -2.61
C LEU A 104 10.81 9.12 -3.67
N LEU A 105 9.94 10.13 -3.60
CA LEU A 105 9.97 11.30 -4.48
C LEU A 105 11.10 12.28 -4.15
N GLU A 106 11.57 12.34 -2.91
CA GLU A 106 12.76 13.12 -2.54
C GLU A 106 14.01 12.55 -3.22
N VAL A 107 14.12 11.22 -3.31
CA VAL A 107 15.22 10.54 -4.01
C VAL A 107 15.02 10.57 -5.53
N LYS A 108 13.80 10.28 -6.02
CA LYS A 108 13.47 10.18 -7.46
C LYS A 108 12.25 11.04 -7.82
N PRO A 109 12.41 12.37 -7.95
CA PRO A 109 11.30 13.32 -8.13
C PRO A 109 10.56 13.16 -9.47
N HIS A 110 11.19 12.59 -10.48
CA HIS A 110 10.60 12.43 -11.83
C HIS A 110 9.93 11.07 -12.07
N CYS A 111 9.66 10.30 -11.02
CA CYS A 111 9.02 9.01 -11.20
C CYS A 111 7.50 9.14 -11.42
N LYS A 112 7.07 9.02 -12.68
CA LYS A 112 5.64 9.07 -13.07
C LYS A 112 4.78 8.05 -12.30
N ALA A 113 5.33 6.86 -12.06
CA ALA A 113 4.67 5.79 -11.31
C ALA A 113 4.35 6.20 -9.86
N THR A 114 5.34 6.77 -9.17
CA THR A 114 5.21 7.27 -7.79
C THR A 114 4.24 8.45 -7.69
N LEU A 115 4.29 9.37 -8.66
CA LEU A 115 3.36 10.51 -8.73
C LEU A 115 1.91 10.09 -9.02
N ASP A 116 1.70 9.04 -9.82
CA ASP A 116 0.36 8.50 -10.06
C ASP A 116 -0.22 7.86 -8.79
N LEU A 117 0.60 7.07 -8.08
CA LEU A 117 0.21 6.48 -6.80
C LEU A 117 -0.10 7.56 -5.75
N GLN A 118 0.73 8.61 -5.67
CA GLN A 118 0.50 9.76 -4.78
C GLN A 118 -0.86 10.41 -5.02
N ARG A 119 -1.22 10.65 -6.30
CA ARG A 119 -2.50 11.24 -6.67
C ARG A 119 -3.67 10.36 -6.27
N ARG A 120 -3.59 9.04 -6.52
CA ARG A 120 -4.63 8.07 -6.12
C ARG A 120 -4.83 8.05 -4.60
N VAL A 121 -3.74 7.96 -3.85
CA VAL A 121 -3.79 7.94 -2.38
C VAL A 121 -4.42 9.23 -1.84
N ASN A 122 -4.00 10.40 -2.35
CA ASN A 122 -4.52 11.69 -1.90
C ASN A 122 -6.01 11.88 -2.26
N TYR A 123 -6.44 11.35 -3.40
CA TYR A 123 -7.84 11.33 -3.80
C TYR A 123 -8.69 10.51 -2.82
N GLU A 124 -8.26 9.30 -2.45
CA GLU A 124 -8.98 8.46 -1.48
C GLU A 124 -9.07 9.11 -0.09
N ILE A 125 -7.98 9.72 0.40
CA ILE A 125 -8.00 10.46 1.67
C ILE A 125 -9.01 11.61 1.61
N THR A 126 -9.00 12.38 0.53
CA THR A 126 -9.89 13.54 0.36
C THR A 126 -11.35 13.09 0.29
N LEU A 127 -11.65 12.03 -0.46
CA LEU A 127 -12.99 11.43 -0.52
C LEU A 127 -13.46 10.97 0.85
N ARG A 128 -12.62 10.28 1.64
CA ARG A 128 -12.98 9.85 3.00
C ARG A 128 -13.25 11.04 3.91
N ARG A 129 -12.43 12.09 3.84
CA ARG A 129 -12.64 13.33 4.60
C ARG A 129 -13.97 13.97 4.26
N ILE A 130 -14.30 14.10 2.97
CA ILE A 130 -15.59 14.66 2.53
C ILE A 130 -16.77 13.81 3.02
N LYS A 131 -16.69 12.48 2.88
CA LYS A 131 -17.74 11.55 3.38
C LYS A 131 -17.95 11.70 4.89
N SER A 132 -16.87 11.81 5.66
CA SER A 132 -16.96 12.01 7.12
C SER A 132 -17.58 13.36 7.49
N ALA A 133 -17.26 14.44 6.77
CA ALA A 133 -17.82 15.76 7.01
C ALA A 133 -19.33 15.83 6.69
N LEU A 134 -19.76 15.15 5.63
CA LEU A 134 -21.17 15.11 5.22
C LEU A 134 -22.05 14.34 6.21
N TRP A 135 -21.53 13.26 6.82
CA TRP A 135 -22.24 12.51 7.85
C TRP A 135 -22.47 13.33 9.13
N VAL A 136 -21.50 14.17 9.50
CA VAL A 136 -21.61 15.07 10.68
C VAL A 136 -22.64 16.18 10.44
N ALA A 137 -22.76 16.69 9.21
CA ALA A 137 -23.72 17.75 8.89
C ALA A 137 -25.20 17.29 8.88
N GLY A 138 -25.47 15.98 8.75
CA GLY A 138 -26.83 15.42 8.77
C GLY A 138 -27.41 15.15 10.17
N GLY A 139 -26.62 15.33 11.24
CA GLY A 139 -26.98 14.99 12.62
C GLY A 139 -27.59 16.11 13.47
N ILE A 140 -27.93 17.27 12.89
CA ILE A 140 -28.63 18.35 13.61
C ILE A 140 -30.12 18.30 13.26
N SER A 141 -30.82 17.30 13.78
CA SER A 141 -32.28 17.20 13.73
C SER A 141 -32.91 17.67 15.04
N ILE A 142 -33.45 18.90 15.02
CA ILE A 142 -34.65 19.33 15.77
C ILE A 142 -34.54 19.26 17.31
N GLY A 143 -33.70 20.12 17.90
CA GLY A 143 -33.62 20.29 19.37
C GLY A 143 -33.96 21.70 19.87
N MET A 144 -34.46 22.60 19.02
CA MET A 144 -34.56 24.05 19.36
C MET A 144 -35.92 24.69 19.10
N LEU A 145 -37.01 23.92 19.00
CA LEU A 145 -38.36 24.49 18.89
C LEU A 145 -39.20 24.41 20.18
N SER A 146 -38.70 23.77 21.25
CA SER A 146 -39.50 23.56 22.48
C SER A 146 -39.43 24.70 23.49
N VAL A 147 -38.51 25.65 23.37
CA VAL A 147 -38.29 26.69 24.41
C VAL A 147 -39.13 27.96 24.18
N ILE A 148 -39.63 28.20 22.97
CA ILE A 148 -40.37 29.45 22.66
C ILE A 148 -41.83 29.42 23.20
N ARG A 149 -42.35 28.25 23.61
CA ARG A 149 -43.73 28.14 24.13
C ARG A 149 -43.86 28.39 25.64
N TYR A 150 -42.77 28.64 26.37
CA TYR A 150 -42.80 28.86 27.83
C TYR A 150 -42.74 30.35 28.26
N LEU A 151 -42.61 31.29 27.33
CA LEU A 151 -42.51 32.73 27.60
C LEU A 151 -43.69 33.51 27.01
N ARG A 152 -44.92 33.11 27.33
CA ARG A 152 -46.10 33.96 27.15
C ARG A 152 -47.00 33.87 28.40
N PRO A 153 -46.80 34.73 29.41
CA PRO A 153 -47.86 35.10 30.35
C PRO A 153 -48.94 35.95 29.65
#